data_AF-A0A6F9BFL5-F1
#
_entry.id   AF-A0A6F9BFL5-F1
#
_cell.length_a   1.000
_cell.length_b   1.000
_cell.length_c   1.000
_cell.angle_alpha   90.00
_cell.angle_beta   90.00
_cell.angle_gamma   90.00
#
_symmetry.space_group_name_H-M   'P 1'
#
loop_
_entity.id
_entity.type
_entity.pdbx_description
1 polymer ?
#
loop_
_entity_poly.entity_id
_entity_poly.type
_entity_poly.pdbx_seq_one_letter_code
_entity_poly.pdbx_strand_id
1 'polypeptide(L)'
;MTVPPVVNGTIGGDVVLPCSFTHPQQQDYSKDITVQWIARQFHYMPFFQCKRFSVKGDPKQRDLSLLIRDLAVTDNGVYFCRVELDFYWLGGKWQTPSGTQLNIVAKAQFISLFWVEASSGPGNGSLRCVVEGNPPPTITWFSSSKSNIDPGEVYTCMAENSLGRAQRRFPPGPTALTVALSVCGVLLLLLLLGVSLFCLRKRGYLRFCNSEKSKQQSELCTDPAIVVVSGSSIYANVSEMCEWTRP
;
A
#
# COMPACT_ATOMS: atom_id res chain seq x y z
N MET A 1 27.33 25.32 10.96
CA MET A 1 26.55 24.27 10.28
C MET A 1 25.38 23.92 11.16
N THR A 2 24.22 23.74 10.57
CA THR A 2 22.98 23.46 11.31
C THR A 2 22.37 22.18 10.76
N VAL A 3 22.07 21.25 11.67
CA VAL A 3 21.41 19.98 11.40
C VAL A 3 20.40 19.70 12.52
N PRO A 4 19.30 19.00 12.24
CA PRO A 4 18.39 18.55 13.29
C PRO A 4 19.04 17.43 14.09
N PRO A 5 18.70 17.29 15.39
CA PRO A 5 19.25 16.23 16.22
C PRO A 5 18.73 14.84 15.81
N VAL A 6 17.47 14.75 15.37
CA VAL A 6 16.80 13.48 15.03
C VAL A 6 15.96 13.65 13.77
N VAL A 7 16.00 12.66 12.90
CA VAL A 7 15.10 12.51 11.74
C VAL A 7 14.56 11.09 11.73
N ASN A 8 13.26 10.94 11.47
CA ASN A 8 12.64 9.62 11.34
C ASN A 8 12.36 9.32 9.86
N GLY A 9 12.69 8.11 9.43
CA GLY A 9 12.41 7.63 8.08
C GLY A 9 11.67 6.28 8.12
N THR A 10 10.78 6.04 7.15
CA THR A 10 10.02 4.78 7.08
C THR A 10 10.77 3.74 6.26
N ILE A 11 10.77 2.48 6.71
CA ILE A 11 11.39 1.36 5.97
C ILE A 11 10.88 1.29 4.51
N GLY A 12 11.78 1.06 3.56
CA GLY A 12 11.51 1.04 2.12
C GLY A 12 11.17 2.40 1.49
N GLY A 13 11.07 3.46 2.30
CA GLY A 13 10.83 4.82 1.83
C GLY A 13 12.10 5.63 1.66
N ASP A 14 11.94 6.91 1.32
CA ASP A 14 13.03 7.87 1.16
C ASP A 14 13.04 8.87 2.33
N VAL A 15 14.22 9.37 2.69
CA VAL A 15 14.37 10.42 3.71
C VAL A 15 15.41 11.45 3.31
N VAL A 16 15.20 12.69 3.75
CA VAL A 16 16.16 13.77 3.60
C VAL A 16 16.72 14.14 4.96
N LEU A 17 18.05 14.10 5.11
CA LEU A 17 18.75 14.65 6.26
C LEU A 17 19.14 16.10 5.95
N PRO A 18 18.50 17.10 6.58
CA PRO A 18 18.78 18.48 6.26
C PRO A 18 20.10 18.92 6.87
N CYS A 19 20.91 19.62 6.08
CA CYS A 19 22.13 20.25 6.54
C CYS A 19 22.29 21.62 5.88
N SER A 20 22.42 22.66 6.70
CA SER A 20 22.76 23.98 6.20
C SER A 20 24.13 24.44 6.69
N PHE A 21 24.85 25.11 5.81
CA PHE A 21 26.18 25.64 6.06
C PHE A 21 26.25 27.11 5.71
N THR A 22 26.84 27.90 6.60
CA THR A 22 27.05 29.33 6.43
C THR A 22 28.55 29.59 6.46
N HIS A 23 29.08 30.18 5.38
CA HIS A 23 30.46 30.64 5.30
C HIS A 23 30.51 32.15 5.04
N PRO A 24 31.41 32.91 5.72
CA PRO A 24 31.48 34.38 5.57
C PRO A 24 31.67 34.86 4.12
N GLN A 25 32.38 34.11 3.28
CA GLN A 25 32.65 34.48 1.88
C GLN A 25 31.82 33.69 0.86
N GLN A 26 30.69 33.10 1.27
CA GLN A 26 29.93 32.18 0.41
C GLN A 26 29.34 32.83 -0.85
N GLN A 27 29.03 34.13 -0.80
CA GLN A 27 28.44 34.84 -1.94
C GLN A 27 29.44 35.05 -3.09
N ASP A 28 30.74 35.11 -2.78
CA ASP A 28 31.81 35.34 -3.76
C ASP A 28 32.66 34.08 -4.03
N TYR A 29 32.24 32.93 -3.48
CA TYR A 29 33.00 31.69 -3.59
C TYR A 29 32.81 31.03 -4.97
N SER A 30 33.75 31.32 -5.89
CA SER A 30 33.75 30.79 -7.26
C SER A 30 34.36 29.38 -7.40
N LYS A 31 34.89 28.79 -6.33
CA LYS A 31 35.56 27.47 -6.35
C LYS A 31 34.58 26.33 -6.03
N ASP A 32 35.05 25.09 -6.17
CA ASP A 32 34.27 23.88 -5.92
C ASP A 32 34.06 23.65 -4.42
N ILE A 33 32.80 23.33 -4.04
CA ILE A 33 32.42 22.99 -2.67
C ILE A 33 32.28 21.47 -2.60
N THR A 34 33.13 20.81 -1.82
CA THR A 34 33.04 19.36 -1.63
C THR A 34 32.15 19.05 -0.43
N VAL A 35 31.06 18.31 -0.67
CA VAL A 35 30.13 17.86 0.36
C VAL A 35 30.37 16.39 0.67
N GLN A 36 30.51 16.08 1.96
CA GLN A 36 30.72 14.73 2.46
C GLN A 36 29.71 14.44 3.56
N TRP A 37 29.07 13.28 3.47
CA TRP A 37 28.30 12.73 4.58
C TRP A 37 29.05 11.52 5.13
N ILE A 38 29.13 11.43 6.46
CA ILE A 38 29.84 10.37 7.17
C ILE A 38 28.85 9.73 8.14
N ALA A 39 28.57 8.44 8.00
CA ALA A 39 27.79 7.72 8.99
C ALA A 39 28.73 7.02 9.98
N ARG A 40 28.42 7.12 11.28
CA ARG A 40 29.24 6.54 12.36
C ARG A 40 29.48 5.05 12.16
N GLN A 41 28.51 4.32 11.63
CA GLN A 41 28.57 2.88 11.41
C GLN A 41 29.54 2.43 10.31
N PHE A 42 30.00 3.35 9.45
CA PHE A 42 31.01 3.08 8.42
C PHE A 42 32.30 3.85 8.75
N HIS A 43 33.08 3.31 9.68
CA HIS A 43 34.32 3.93 10.17
C HIS A 43 35.41 4.20 9.10
N TYR A 44 35.26 3.72 7.85
CA TYR A 44 36.32 3.74 6.83
C TYR A 44 35.92 4.09 5.39
N MET A 45 34.65 4.45 5.10
CA MET A 45 34.24 4.77 3.71
C MET A 45 33.27 5.96 3.68
N PRO A 46 33.65 7.12 3.12
CA PRO A 46 32.67 8.12 2.71
C PRO A 46 31.80 7.55 1.59
N PHE A 47 30.49 7.84 1.60
CA PHE A 47 29.43 7.23 0.78
C PHE A 47 29.53 7.38 -0.75
N PHE A 48 30.70 7.69 -1.31
CA PHE A 48 30.89 8.03 -2.73
C PHE A 48 30.55 6.92 -3.73
N GLN A 49 29.97 5.79 -3.29
CA GLN A 49 29.57 4.71 -4.20
C GLN A 49 28.36 3.90 -3.70
N CYS A 50 27.24 4.55 -3.37
CA CYS A 50 25.96 3.86 -3.20
C CYS A 50 24.84 4.65 -3.91
N LYS A 51 24.22 4.08 -4.95
CA LYS A 51 23.12 4.72 -5.73
C LYS A 51 21.97 5.29 -4.86
N ARG A 52 21.81 4.77 -3.64
CA ARG A 52 20.78 5.18 -2.67
C ARG A 52 21.07 6.52 -1.98
N PHE A 53 22.33 6.95 -1.88
CA PHE A 53 22.74 8.16 -1.17
C PHE A 53 23.12 9.25 -2.18
N SER A 54 22.52 10.43 -2.08
CA SER A 54 22.79 11.54 -3.01
C SER A 54 22.63 12.88 -2.32
N VAL A 55 23.46 13.85 -2.69
CA VAL A 55 23.25 15.25 -2.27
C VAL A 55 22.02 15.78 -2.99
N LYS A 56 21.03 16.23 -2.23
CA LYS A 56 19.78 16.82 -2.74
C LYS A 56 19.84 18.35 -2.76
N GLY A 57 20.52 18.94 -1.79
CA GLY A 57 20.65 20.39 -1.66
C GLY A 57 21.61 21.00 -2.68
N ASP A 58 21.49 22.30 -2.90
CA ASP A 58 22.47 23.10 -3.63
C ASP A 58 23.48 23.74 -2.66
N PRO A 59 24.77 23.33 -2.68
CA PRO A 59 25.79 23.88 -1.80
C PRO A 59 26.02 25.39 -1.98
N LYS A 60 25.80 25.93 -3.20
CA LYS A 60 25.89 27.37 -3.45
C LYS A 60 24.76 28.12 -2.73
N GLN A 61 23.61 27.48 -2.54
CA GLN A 61 22.47 28.00 -1.80
C GLN A 61 22.45 27.61 -0.31
N ARG A 62 23.61 27.23 0.27
CA ARG A 62 23.75 26.84 1.68
C ARG A 62 23.09 25.52 2.06
N ASP A 63 22.65 24.74 1.08
CA ASP A 63 21.95 23.48 1.31
C ASP A 63 22.84 22.28 0.96
N LEU A 64 23.21 21.52 1.98
CA LEU A 64 24.04 20.33 1.88
C LEU A 64 23.24 19.05 2.18
N SER A 65 21.91 19.12 2.08
CA SER A 65 21.00 18.04 2.48
C SER A 65 21.27 16.73 1.74
N LEU A 66 21.24 15.62 2.46
CA LEU A 66 21.41 14.26 1.94
C LEU A 66 20.06 13.61 1.71
N LEU A 67 19.84 13.08 0.52
CA LEU A 67 18.75 12.15 0.21
C LEU A 67 19.26 10.71 0.35
N ILE A 68 18.55 9.91 1.14
CA ILE A 68 18.74 8.47 1.27
C ILE A 68 17.48 7.80 0.75
N ARG A 69 17.62 6.98 -0.29
CA ARG A 69 16.53 6.22 -0.89
C ARG A 69 16.46 4.79 -0.36
N ASP A 70 15.27 4.21 -0.41
CA ASP A 70 15.02 2.80 -0.07
C ASP A 70 15.65 2.43 1.28
N LEU A 71 15.09 3.03 2.33
CA LEU A 71 15.61 2.91 3.69
C LEU A 71 15.56 1.48 4.21
N ALA A 72 16.72 0.99 4.62
CA ALA A 72 16.87 -0.29 5.31
C ALA A 72 17.03 -0.09 6.82
N VAL A 73 16.72 -1.10 7.63
CA VAL A 73 16.92 -1.07 9.10
C VAL A 73 18.38 -0.76 9.46
N THR A 74 19.32 -1.23 8.64
CA THR A 74 20.77 -0.99 8.77
C THR A 74 21.17 0.46 8.53
N ASP A 75 20.31 1.29 7.95
CA ASP A 75 20.61 2.71 7.74
C ASP A 75 20.45 3.53 9.05
N ASN A 76 19.96 2.91 10.14
CA ASN A 76 19.85 3.54 11.46
C ASN A 76 21.23 3.97 12.00
N GLY A 77 21.36 5.22 12.41
CA GLY A 77 22.56 5.69 13.08
C GLY A 77 22.76 7.19 12.98
N VAL A 78 23.94 7.65 13.42
CA VAL A 78 24.31 9.07 13.40
C VAL A 78 25.04 9.42 12.11
N TYR A 79 24.54 10.45 11.43
CA TYR A 79 25.07 11.00 10.20
C TYR A 79 25.68 12.38 10.45
N PHE A 80 26.92 12.57 10.02
CA PHE A 80 27.63 13.83 10.12
C PHE A 80 27.71 14.49 8.76
N CYS A 81 27.29 15.75 8.71
CA CYS A 81 27.47 16.59 7.55
C CYS A 81 28.86 17.23 7.62
N ARG A 82 29.65 17.05 6.57
CA ARG A 82 30.99 17.60 6.42
C ARG A 82 31.09 18.38 5.12
N VAL A 83 31.72 19.53 5.18
CA VAL A 83 32.00 20.36 4.00
C VAL A 83 33.49 20.68 3.98
N GLU A 84 34.07 20.59 2.80
CA GLU A 84 35.44 20.97 2.52
C GLU A 84 35.42 22.07 1.46
N LEU A 85 36.00 23.21 1.82
CA LEU A 85 36.18 24.34 0.91
C LEU A 85 37.65 24.42 0.53
N ASP A 86 37.90 24.43 -0.77
CA ASP A 86 39.22 24.67 -1.31
C ASP A 86 39.46 26.18 -1.39
N PHE A 87 40.27 26.71 -0.48
CA PHE A 87 40.62 28.14 -0.43
C PHE A 87 42.14 28.29 -0.46
N TYR A 88 42.68 28.63 -1.62
CA TYR A 88 44.11 28.90 -1.87
C TYR A 88 45.05 27.96 -1.10
N TRP A 89 45.56 28.40 0.07
CA TRP A 89 46.56 27.71 0.89
C TRP A 89 46.05 27.21 2.25
N LEU A 90 44.79 27.46 2.59
CA LEU A 90 44.22 27.28 3.94
C LEU A 90 42.94 26.42 3.92
N GLY A 91 42.86 25.45 3.01
CA GLY A 91 41.72 24.54 2.85
C GLY A 91 41.05 24.19 4.19
N GLY A 92 39.76 24.46 4.29
CA GLY A 92 39.01 24.35 5.54
C GLY A 92 38.05 23.17 5.51
N LYS A 93 38.01 22.41 6.61
CA LYS A 93 37.10 21.28 6.79
C LYS A 93 36.22 21.55 7.98
N TRP A 94 34.91 21.60 7.76
CA TRP A 94 33.92 21.78 8.81
C TRP A 94 33.02 20.57 8.87
N GLN A 95 32.72 20.13 10.09
CA GLN A 95 31.81 19.01 10.34
C GLN A 95 30.85 19.40 11.46
N THR A 96 29.63 18.88 11.39
CA THR A 96 28.69 18.98 12.51
C THR A 96 29.22 18.26 13.75
N PRO A 97 29.15 18.87 14.95
CA PRO A 97 29.72 18.26 16.16
C PRO A 97 28.94 17.02 16.63
N SER A 98 27.60 17.05 16.56
CA SER A 98 26.75 15.95 17.07
C SER A 98 26.12 15.09 15.97
N GLY A 99 26.06 15.59 14.73
CA GLY A 99 25.37 14.93 13.63
C GLY A 99 23.85 14.85 13.81
N THR A 100 23.19 14.09 12.95
CA THR A 100 21.75 13.78 12.98
C THR A 100 21.56 12.30 13.20
N GLN A 101 20.80 11.93 14.22
CA GLN A 101 20.35 10.55 14.44
C GLN A 101 19.19 10.22 13.48
N LEU A 102 19.40 9.28 12.58
CA LEU A 102 18.36 8.73 11.71
C LEU A 102 17.74 7.50 12.37
N ASN A 103 16.45 7.58 12.68
CA ASN A 103 15.68 6.44 13.18
C ASN A 103 14.81 5.86 12.07
N ILE A 104 15.00 4.57 11.80
CA ILE A 104 14.19 3.84 10.83
C ILE A 104 12.98 3.29 11.57
N VAL A 105 11.78 3.64 11.12
CA VAL A 105 10.53 3.30 11.78
C VAL A 105 9.54 2.60 10.84
N ALA A 106 8.60 1.86 11.41
CA ALA A 106 7.54 1.17 10.68
C ALA A 106 6.27 1.09 11.54
N LYS A 107 5.12 1.40 10.94
CA LYS A 107 3.80 1.21 11.59
C LYS A 107 3.53 -0.27 11.84
N ALA A 108 2.67 -0.58 12.80
CA ALA A 108 2.18 -1.94 13.00
C ALA A 108 1.50 -2.46 11.71
N GLN A 109 2.00 -3.56 11.15
CA GLN A 109 1.50 -4.19 9.93
C GLN A 109 1.31 -5.70 10.13
N PHE A 110 0.23 -6.23 9.57
CA PHE A 110 -0.08 -7.66 9.66
C PHE A 110 0.55 -8.45 8.52
N ILE A 111 1.37 -9.43 8.87
CA ILE A 111 1.80 -10.46 7.93
C ILE A 111 0.66 -11.47 7.77
N SER A 112 0.28 -12.16 8.84
CA SER A 112 -0.66 -13.28 8.77
C SER A 112 -1.44 -13.50 10.05
N LEU A 113 -2.65 -14.05 9.93
CA LEU A 113 -3.49 -14.49 11.05
C LEU A 113 -4.14 -15.84 10.66
N PHE A 114 -3.84 -16.90 11.41
CA PHE A 114 -4.29 -18.26 11.07
C PHE A 114 -4.41 -19.19 12.29
N TRP A 115 -5.17 -20.27 12.15
CA TRP A 115 -5.28 -21.33 13.15
C TRP A 115 -4.10 -22.30 13.07
N VAL A 116 -3.55 -22.66 14.22
CA VAL A 116 -2.50 -23.67 14.37
C VAL A 116 -3.06 -24.83 15.17
N GLU A 117 -3.17 -26.00 14.54
CA GLU A 117 -3.59 -27.23 15.22
C GLU A 117 -2.52 -27.71 16.20
N ALA A 118 -2.95 -28.16 17.37
CA ALA A 118 -2.10 -28.78 18.37
C ALA A 118 -1.88 -30.26 18.03
N SER A 119 -0.76 -30.81 18.48
CA SER A 119 -0.41 -32.22 18.29
C SER A 119 -1.38 -33.21 18.95
N SER A 120 -2.25 -32.74 19.86
CA SER A 120 -3.17 -33.56 20.66
C SER A 120 -4.51 -33.90 19.99
N GLY A 121 -4.68 -33.61 18.70
CA GLY A 121 -5.84 -34.03 17.89
C GLY A 121 -6.72 -32.88 17.37
N PRO A 122 -7.69 -33.20 16.50
CA PRO A 122 -8.53 -32.22 15.83
C PRO A 122 -9.38 -31.42 16.84
N GLY A 123 -9.33 -30.09 16.74
CA GLY A 123 -10.07 -29.16 17.60
C GLY A 123 -9.26 -28.54 18.74
N ASN A 124 -8.11 -29.11 19.11
CA ASN A 124 -7.15 -28.43 19.99
C ASN A 124 -6.20 -27.61 19.12
N GLY A 125 -6.07 -26.31 19.38
CA GLY A 125 -5.20 -25.43 18.62
C GLY A 125 -5.19 -24.00 19.17
N SER A 126 -4.47 -23.11 18.50
CA SER A 126 -4.37 -21.70 18.89
C SER A 126 -4.32 -20.79 17.67
N LEU A 127 -4.80 -19.56 17.82
CA LEU A 127 -4.64 -18.54 16.79
C LEU A 127 -3.25 -17.93 16.84
N ARG A 128 -2.57 -17.95 15.70
CA ARG A 128 -1.28 -17.29 15.52
C ARG A 128 -1.47 -15.98 14.75
N CYS A 129 -1.14 -14.88 15.41
CA CYS A 129 -1.11 -13.54 14.82
C CYS A 129 0.34 -13.10 14.63
N VAL A 130 0.73 -12.86 13.38
CA VAL A 130 2.08 -12.45 13.00
C VAL A 130 2.03 -11.02 12.49
N VAL A 131 2.75 -10.14 13.16
CA VAL A 131 2.77 -8.69 12.92
C VAL A 131 4.20 -8.17 12.97
N GLU A 132 4.47 -7.14 12.18
CA GLU A 132 5.73 -6.41 12.15
C GLU A 132 5.49 -4.94 12.49
N GLY A 133 6.55 -4.25 12.91
CA GLY A 133 6.53 -2.84 13.23
C GLY A 133 7.80 -2.43 13.97
N ASN A 134 8.19 -1.17 13.81
CA ASN A 134 9.28 -0.58 14.56
C ASN A 134 8.87 0.82 15.06
N PRO A 135 8.64 1.04 16.37
CA PRO A 135 8.88 0.10 17.48
C PRO A 135 8.01 -1.18 17.43
N PRO A 136 8.44 -2.28 18.08
CA PRO A 136 7.69 -3.53 18.12
C PRO A 136 6.24 -3.31 18.59
N PRO A 137 5.24 -3.84 17.88
CA PRO A 137 3.84 -3.61 18.22
C PRO A 137 3.36 -4.48 19.39
N THR A 138 2.50 -3.91 20.22
CA THR A 138 1.76 -4.63 21.28
C THR A 138 0.57 -5.34 20.67
N ILE A 139 0.44 -6.64 20.92
CA ILE A 139 -0.66 -7.47 20.43
C ILE A 139 -1.73 -7.60 21.53
N THR A 140 -2.99 -7.37 21.14
CA THR A 140 -4.17 -7.52 22.01
C THR A 140 -5.24 -8.32 21.27
N TRP A 141 -5.96 -9.16 22.01
CA TRP A 141 -6.99 -10.04 21.45
C TRP A 141 -8.37 -9.65 21.99
N PHE A 142 -9.36 -9.70 21.12
CA PHE A 142 -10.77 -9.50 21.47
C PHE A 142 -11.58 -10.67 20.93
N SER A 143 -12.47 -11.22 21.75
CA SER A 143 -13.53 -12.13 21.29
C SER A 143 -14.87 -11.39 21.30
N SER A 144 -15.77 -11.77 20.39
CA SER A 144 -17.15 -11.26 20.36
C SER A 144 -18.05 -11.88 21.44
N SER A 145 -17.54 -12.82 22.26
CA SER A 145 -18.30 -13.61 23.22
C SER A 145 -18.39 -12.92 24.59
N LYS A 146 -19.58 -12.42 24.93
CA LYS A 146 -19.97 -12.13 26.34
C LYS A 146 -20.68 -13.32 27.02
N SER A 147 -20.86 -14.44 26.34
CA SER A 147 -21.46 -15.66 26.90
C SER A 147 -21.11 -16.89 26.06
N ASN A 148 -21.03 -18.04 26.74
CA ASN A 148 -20.62 -19.37 26.27
C ASN A 148 -20.94 -19.73 24.81
N ILE A 149 -19.89 -20.12 24.09
CA ILE A 149 -19.80 -21.10 22.98
C ILE A 149 -20.97 -21.05 21.99
N ASP A 150 -20.84 -20.15 21.01
CA ASP A 150 -21.67 -20.12 19.80
C ASP A 150 -20.78 -20.48 18.59
N PRO A 151 -21.22 -21.32 17.62
CA PRO A 151 -20.48 -21.60 16.39
C PRO A 151 -20.50 -20.36 15.47
N GLY A 152 -19.65 -19.40 15.79
CA GLY A 152 -19.52 -18.13 15.11
C GLY A 152 -18.57 -17.14 15.81
N GLU A 153 -17.74 -17.62 16.74
CA GLU A 153 -16.85 -16.76 17.51
C GLU A 153 -15.80 -16.09 16.61
N VAL A 154 -15.85 -14.76 16.57
CA VAL A 154 -14.90 -13.96 15.81
C VAL A 154 -13.82 -13.44 16.75
N TYR A 155 -12.59 -13.86 16.50
CA TYR A 155 -11.41 -13.40 17.21
C TYR A 155 -10.78 -12.25 16.44
N THR A 156 -10.54 -11.14 17.13
CA THR A 156 -9.86 -9.97 16.57
C THR A 156 -8.47 -9.85 17.20
N CYS A 157 -7.42 -9.96 16.39
CA CYS A 157 -6.08 -9.57 16.77
C CYS A 157 -5.90 -8.08 16.43
N MET A 158 -5.52 -7.26 17.42
CA MET A 158 -5.16 -5.86 17.25
C MET A 158 -3.68 -5.69 17.58
N ALA A 159 -2.96 -5.04 16.68
CA ALA A 159 -1.56 -4.71 16.84
C ALA A 159 -1.38 -3.19 16.79
N GLU A 160 -0.67 -2.65 17.77
CA GLU A 160 -0.50 -1.21 17.93
C GLU A 160 0.93 -0.86 18.33
N ASN A 161 1.47 0.17 17.69
CA ASN A 161 2.70 0.81 18.12
C ASN A 161 2.53 2.34 18.12
N SER A 162 3.58 3.06 18.50
CA SER A 162 3.55 4.54 18.59
C SER A 162 3.23 5.25 17.27
N LEU A 163 3.25 4.56 16.13
CA LEU A 163 3.00 5.13 14.81
C LEU A 163 1.66 4.73 14.21
N GLY A 164 0.98 3.74 14.77
CA GLY A 164 -0.33 3.32 14.27
C GLY A 164 -0.86 2.02 14.84
N ARG A 165 -2.10 1.75 14.47
CA ARG A 165 -2.89 0.59 14.90
C ARG A 165 -3.46 -0.13 13.69
N ALA A 166 -3.44 -1.46 13.72
CA ALA A 166 -4.07 -2.31 12.73
C ALA A 166 -4.82 -3.45 13.44
N GLN A 167 -5.81 -4.05 12.76
CA GLN A 167 -6.54 -5.19 13.29
C GLN A 167 -6.94 -6.17 12.17
N ARG A 168 -6.97 -7.46 12.48
CA ARG A 168 -7.52 -8.52 11.62
C ARG A 168 -8.44 -9.44 12.42
N ARG A 169 -9.44 -9.99 11.73
CA ARG A 169 -10.45 -10.90 12.30
C ARG A 169 -10.25 -12.33 11.79
N PHE A 170 -10.55 -13.30 12.64
CA PHE A 170 -10.59 -14.72 12.33
C PHE A 170 -11.91 -15.34 12.82
N PRO A 171 -12.63 -16.12 11.99
CA PRO A 171 -12.38 -16.31 10.56
C PRO A 171 -12.53 -14.99 9.79
N PRO A 172 -11.88 -14.85 8.62
CA PRO A 172 -12.04 -13.66 7.79
C PRO A 172 -13.52 -13.50 7.42
N GLY A 173 -14.03 -12.27 7.51
CA GLY A 173 -15.41 -11.97 7.10
C GLY A 173 -15.63 -12.17 5.59
N PRO A 174 -16.89 -12.20 5.13
CA PRO A 174 -17.20 -12.29 3.71
C PRO A 174 -16.56 -11.13 2.94
N THR A 175 -15.97 -11.43 1.78
CA THR A 175 -15.35 -10.42 0.92
C THR A 175 -16.42 -9.66 0.15
N ALA A 176 -16.11 -8.45 -0.33
CA ALA A 176 -17.04 -7.68 -1.18
C ALA A 176 -17.51 -8.48 -2.40
N LEU A 177 -16.64 -9.35 -2.93
CA LEU A 177 -16.96 -10.23 -4.05
C LEU A 177 -18.01 -11.29 -3.68
N THR A 178 -17.87 -11.96 -2.53
CA THR A 178 -18.85 -12.97 -2.10
C THR A 178 -20.20 -12.33 -1.79
N VAL A 179 -20.22 -11.13 -1.23
CA VAL A 179 -21.45 -10.35 -1.01
C VAL A 179 -22.07 -9.91 -2.35
N ALA A 180 -21.27 -9.43 -3.31
CA ALA A 180 -21.79 -9.05 -4.61
C ALA A 180 -22.40 -10.24 -5.38
N LEU A 181 -21.72 -11.39 -5.37
CA LEU A 181 -22.20 -12.61 -6.02
C LEU A 181 -23.50 -13.11 -5.39
N SER A 182 -23.62 -13.08 -4.06
CA SER A 182 -24.86 -13.49 -3.39
C SER A 182 -26.02 -12.54 -3.72
N VAL A 183 -25.78 -11.23 -3.71
CA VAL A 183 -26.80 -10.23 -4.07
C VAL A 183 -27.24 -10.36 -5.53
N CYS A 184 -26.29 -10.50 -6.46
CA CYS A 184 -26.59 -10.72 -7.88
C CYS A 184 -27.37 -12.03 -8.11
N GLY A 185 -26.99 -13.11 -7.42
CA GLY A 185 -27.72 -14.39 -7.49
C GLY A 185 -29.17 -14.26 -7.01
N VAL A 186 -29.41 -13.55 -5.91
CA VAL A 186 -30.76 -13.30 -5.39
C VAL A 186 -31.57 -12.43 -6.36
N LEU A 187 -30.98 -11.38 -6.92
CA LEU A 187 -31.66 -10.52 -7.91
C LEU A 187 -32.05 -11.30 -9.17
N LEU A 188 -31.17 -12.17 -9.68
CA LEU A 188 -31.48 -13.04 -10.83
C LEU A 188 -32.62 -14.01 -10.52
N LEU A 189 -32.62 -14.62 -9.32
CA LEU A 189 -33.72 -15.48 -8.87
C LEU A 189 -35.06 -14.74 -8.82
N LEU A 190 -35.07 -13.52 -8.29
CA LEU A 190 -36.28 -12.68 -8.25
C LEU A 190 -36.79 -12.31 -9.65
N LEU A 191 -35.89 -12.01 -10.58
CA LEU A 191 -36.25 -11.74 -11.97
C LEU A 191 -36.86 -12.98 -12.65
N LEU A 192 -36.24 -14.15 -12.46
CA LEU A 192 -36.76 -15.41 -13.01
C LEU A 192 -38.13 -15.77 -12.44
N LEU A 193 -38.35 -15.56 -11.14
CA LEU A 193 -39.65 -15.72 -10.50
C LEU A 193 -40.68 -14.74 -11.07
N GLY A 194 -40.31 -13.48 -11.27
CA GLY A 194 -41.17 -12.46 -11.89
C GLY A 194 -41.58 -12.83 -13.32
N VAL A 195 -40.63 -13.27 -14.15
CA VAL A 195 -40.88 -13.73 -15.52
C VAL A 195 -41.77 -14.97 -15.52
N SER A 196 -41.52 -15.93 -14.64
CA SER A 196 -42.34 -17.14 -14.50
C SER A 196 -43.80 -16.80 -14.15
N LEU A 197 -44.02 -15.93 -13.16
CA LEU A 197 -45.35 -15.45 -12.78
C LEU A 197 -46.04 -14.71 -13.92
N PHE A 198 -45.30 -13.89 -14.67
CA PHE A 198 -45.82 -13.20 -15.86
C PHE A 198 -46.22 -14.20 -16.96
N CYS A 199 -45.39 -15.20 -17.24
CA CYS A 199 -45.68 -16.27 -18.19
C CYS A 199 -46.92 -17.08 -17.78
N LEU A 200 -47.06 -17.42 -16.50
CA LEU A 200 -48.22 -18.13 -15.96
C LEU A 200 -49.50 -17.30 -16.10
N ARG A 201 -49.46 -16.00 -15.78
CA ARG A 201 -50.58 -15.07 -15.99
C ARG A 201 -50.96 -14.97 -17.47
N LYS A 202 -49.97 -14.78 -18.36
CA LYS A 202 -50.20 -14.74 -19.81
C LYS A 202 -50.79 -16.05 -20.33
N ARG A 203 -50.36 -17.21 -19.82
CA ARG A 203 -50.91 -18.52 -20.17
C ARG A 203 -52.36 -18.67 -19.69
N GLY A 204 -52.71 -18.15 -18.52
CA GLY A 204 -54.09 -18.06 -18.04
C GLY A 204 -54.96 -17.18 -18.94
N TYR A 205 -54.47 -15.99 -19.30
CA TYR A 205 -55.14 -15.07 -20.21
C TYR A 205 -55.32 -15.64 -21.62
N LEU A 206 -54.31 -16.30 -22.17
CA LEU A 206 -54.40 -16.94 -23.49
C LEU A 206 -55.32 -18.17 -23.48
N ARG A 207 -55.40 -18.94 -22.40
CA ARG A 207 -56.41 -20.00 -22.25
C ARG A 207 -57.83 -19.42 -22.25
N PHE A 208 -58.03 -18.28 -21.59
CA PHE A 208 -59.29 -17.55 -21.62
C PHE A 208 -59.62 -17.07 -23.05
N CYS A 209 -58.68 -16.43 -23.75
CA CYS A 209 -58.90 -16.00 -25.14
C CYS A 209 -59.07 -17.18 -26.13
N ASN A 210 -58.40 -18.32 -25.93
CA ASN A 210 -58.61 -19.51 -26.76
C ASN A 210 -59.94 -20.21 -26.47
N SER A 211 -60.46 -20.12 -25.24
CA SER A 211 -61.83 -20.51 -24.92
C SER A 211 -62.86 -19.65 -25.66
N GLU A 212 -62.50 -18.41 -25.99
CA GLU A 212 -63.35 -17.47 -26.74
C GLU A 212 -63.16 -17.60 -28.26
N LYS A 213 -61.95 -17.91 -28.74
CA LYS A 213 -61.63 -18.16 -30.15
C LYS A 213 -62.12 -19.52 -30.69
N SER A 214 -62.50 -20.50 -29.86
CA SER A 214 -63.19 -21.71 -30.36
C SER A 214 -64.57 -21.40 -30.97
N LYS A 215 -65.05 -20.15 -30.86
CA LYS A 215 -66.26 -19.65 -31.53
C LYS A 215 -66.02 -18.91 -32.85
N GLN A 216 -64.80 -18.63 -33.29
CA GLN A 216 -64.59 -17.88 -34.55
C GLN A 216 -63.25 -18.19 -35.24
N GLN A 217 -63.37 -18.83 -36.42
CA GLN A 217 -62.33 -19.24 -37.37
C GLN A 217 -61.94 -18.10 -38.35
N SER A 218 -60.76 -18.23 -38.99
CA SER A 218 -60.16 -17.40 -40.08
C SER A 218 -59.32 -16.21 -39.56
N GLU A 219 -58.12 -15.82 -40.02
CA GLU A 219 -57.39 -15.99 -41.29
C GLU A 219 -55.88 -15.64 -41.11
N LEU A 220 -55.12 -15.84 -42.19
CA LEU A 220 -53.67 -15.83 -42.47
C LEU A 220 -52.88 -14.50 -42.22
N CYS A 221 -51.56 -14.57 -41.94
CA CYS A 221 -50.47 -13.84 -42.63
C CYS A 221 -49.07 -13.99 -41.96
N THR A 222 -48.05 -13.77 -42.80
CA THR A 222 -46.65 -14.28 -42.84
C THR A 222 -45.55 -13.44 -42.14
N ASP A 223 -44.38 -14.07 -42.00
CA ASP A 223 -43.06 -13.57 -41.51
C ASP A 223 -42.43 -12.48 -42.42
N PRO A 224 -41.48 -11.65 -41.91
CA PRO A 224 -40.11 -11.80 -42.43
C PRO A 224 -38.98 -11.57 -41.39
N ALA A 225 -37.83 -12.15 -41.73
CA ALA A 225 -36.57 -12.22 -40.98
C ALA A 225 -35.68 -10.95 -41.07
N ILE A 226 -34.40 -11.16 -40.68
CA ILE A 226 -33.15 -10.39 -40.90
C ILE A 226 -32.92 -9.23 -39.87
N VAL A 227 -31.74 -8.94 -39.28
CA VAL A 227 -30.31 -9.12 -39.61
C VAL A 227 -29.45 -9.14 -38.33
N VAL A 228 -28.44 -10.02 -38.27
CA VAL A 228 -27.32 -9.99 -37.31
C VAL A 228 -26.21 -9.10 -37.87
N VAL A 229 -25.72 -8.13 -37.09
CA VAL A 229 -24.48 -7.40 -37.41
C VAL A 229 -23.49 -7.59 -36.26
N SER A 230 -22.42 -8.33 -36.54
CA SER A 230 -21.23 -8.45 -35.71
C SER A 230 -20.34 -7.22 -35.89
N GLY A 231 -20.01 -6.53 -34.79
CA GLY A 231 -19.03 -5.45 -34.75
C GLY A 231 -18.02 -5.72 -33.65
N SER A 232 -16.79 -5.99 -34.06
CA SER A 232 -15.62 -6.38 -33.27
C SER A 232 -15.10 -5.29 -32.34
N SER A 233 -14.59 -5.75 -31.20
CA SER A 233 -13.84 -5.03 -30.17
C SER A 233 -12.52 -4.45 -30.70
N ILE A 234 -12.17 -3.24 -30.25
CA ILE A 234 -10.81 -2.69 -30.36
C ILE A 234 -10.33 -2.39 -28.94
N TYR A 235 -9.25 -3.08 -28.56
CA TYR A 235 -8.51 -2.86 -27.33
C TYR A 235 -7.63 -1.61 -27.48
N ALA A 236 -7.68 -0.71 -26.50
CA ALA A 236 -6.63 0.28 -26.28
C ALA A 236 -5.74 -0.24 -25.14
N ASN A 237 -4.49 -0.56 -25.44
CA ASN A 237 -3.50 -0.90 -24.43
C ASN A 237 -2.54 0.27 -24.24
N VAL A 238 -2.35 0.58 -22.96
CA VAL A 238 -1.49 1.60 -22.39
C VAL A 238 -0.02 1.22 -22.57
N SER A 239 0.83 2.19 -22.91
CA SER A 239 2.28 2.05 -22.78
C SER A 239 2.85 3.29 -22.09
N GLU A 240 3.25 3.12 -20.83
CA GLU A 240 4.19 3.97 -20.12
C GLU A 240 5.60 3.73 -20.69
N MET A 241 6.35 4.81 -20.97
CA MET A 241 7.78 4.76 -21.26
C MET A 241 8.50 5.66 -20.25
N CYS A 242 9.23 5.05 -19.32
CA CYS A 242 10.30 5.69 -18.56
C CYS A 242 11.61 5.39 -19.27
N GLU A 243 12.19 6.41 -19.90
CA GLU A 243 13.42 6.32 -20.67
C GLU A 243 14.64 6.53 -19.76
N TRP A 244 15.55 5.56 -19.81
CA TRP A 244 16.89 5.65 -19.24
C TRP A 244 17.81 6.34 -20.24
N THR A 245 18.49 7.41 -19.85
CA THR A 245 19.69 7.86 -20.55
C THR A 245 20.77 8.28 -19.56
N ARG A 246 21.82 7.46 -19.49
CA ARG A 246 23.20 7.87 -19.21
C ARG A 246 23.98 7.73 -20.52
N PRO A 247 24.99 8.55 -20.75
CA PRO A 247 26.36 8.11 -20.43
C PRO A 247 26.86 8.65 -19.08
#